data_AF-A0A7Z9FBJ1-F1
#
_entry.id   AF-A0A7Z9FBJ1-F1
#
_cell.length_a   1.000
_cell.length_b   1.000
_cell.length_c   1.000
_cell.angle_alpha   90.00
_cell.angle_beta   90.00
_cell.angle_gamma   90.00
#
_symmetry.space_group_name_H-M   'P 1'
#
loop_
_entity.id
_entity.type
_entity.pdbx_description
1 polymer ?
#
loop_
_entity_poly.entity_id
_entity_poly.type
_entity_poly.pdbx_seq_one_letter_code
_entity_poly.pdbx_strand_id
1 'polypeptide(L)' 'MSSVWSLIMTYMKNSDDAAMAASGLRDLTPLLKPRSVAIVGATPDSRRVGGRPLSFLRRFGFPGPIYPVNPKYEAIEGI' A
#
# COMPACT_ATOMS: atom_id res chain seq x y z
N MET A 1 -12.90 36.91 -30.54
CA MET A 1 -12.23 35.59 -30.49
C MET A 1 -11.38 35.35 -29.23
N SER A 2 -11.16 36.32 -28.34
CA SER A 2 -10.26 36.16 -27.16
C SER A 2 -10.91 35.60 -25.88
N SER A 3 -12.22 35.72 -25.70
CA SER A 3 -12.87 35.46 -24.40
C SER A 3 -12.96 33.98 -24.02
N VAL A 4 -13.15 33.08 -25.00
CA VAL A 4 -13.23 31.62 -24.76
C VAL A 4 -11.86 31.03 -24.41
N TRP A 5 -10.81 31.51 -25.09
CA TRP A 5 -9.43 31.14 -24.79
C TRP A 5 -8.97 31.63 -23.40
N SER A 6 -9.44 32.80 -22.96
CA SER A 6 -9.17 33.33 -21.62
C SER A 6 -9.82 32.50 -20.51
N LEU A 7 -11.07 32.04 -20.71
CA LEU A 7 -11.79 31.24 -19.74
C LEU A 7 -11.16 29.85 -19.56
N ILE A 8 -10.75 29.20 -20.66
CA ILE A 8 -10.05 27.90 -20.63
C ILE A 8 -8.69 28.03 -19.92
N MET A 9 -7.92 29.09 -20.21
CA MET A 9 -6.64 29.32 -19.55
C MET A 9 -6.77 29.72 -18.07
N THR A 10 -7.85 30.41 -17.70
CA THR A 10 -8.15 30.77 -16.30
C THR A 10 -8.51 29.52 -15.49
N TYR A 11 -9.28 28.59 -16.07
CA TYR A 11 -9.63 27.31 -15.45
C TYR A 11 -8.39 26.43 -15.24
N MET A 12 -7.46 26.39 -16.22
CA MET A 12 -6.23 25.60 -16.09
C MET A 12 -5.19 26.20 -15.14
N LYS A 13 -5.28 27.50 -14.80
CA LYS A 13 -4.38 28.17 -13.85
C LYS A 13 -4.82 28.05 -12.39
N ASN A 14 -6.00 27.50 -12.11
CA ASN A 14 -6.50 27.39 -10.75
C ASN A 14 -5.91 26.14 -10.06
N SER A 15 -5.04 26.34 -9.08
CA SER A 15 -4.39 25.28 -8.29
C SER A 15 -5.39 24.38 -7.54
N ASP A 16 -6.62 24.85 -7.35
CA ASP A 16 -7.68 24.11 -6.67
C ASP A 16 -8.29 23.00 -7.54
N ASP A 17 -8.31 23.14 -8.88
CA ASP A 17 -8.86 22.13 -9.78
C ASP A 17 -7.95 20.89 -9.88
N ALA A 18 -6.62 21.11 -9.88
CA ALA A 18 -5.64 20.03 -9.80
C ALA A 18 -5.69 19.31 -8.45
N ALA A 19 -5.94 20.05 -7.35
CA ALA A 19 -6.10 19.48 -6.01
C ALA A 19 -7.41 18.68 -5.87
N MET A 20 -8.52 19.11 -6.48
CA MET A 20 -9.77 18.35 -6.54
C MET A 20 -9.62 17.03 -7.31
N ALA A 21 -8.93 17.05 -8.46
CA ALA A 21 -8.61 15.84 -9.23
C ALA A 21 -7.66 14.89 -8.46
N ALA A 22 -6.69 15.44 -7.71
CA ALA A 22 -5.80 14.67 -6.85
C ALA A 22 -6.50 14.11 -5.61
N SER A 23 -7.52 14.80 -5.07
CA SER A 23 -8.27 14.34 -3.89
C SER A 23 -9.08 13.05 -4.14
N GLY A 24 -9.34 12.71 -5.41
CA GLY A 24 -9.94 11.43 -5.80
C GLY A 24 -8.95 10.26 -5.82
N LEU A 25 -7.64 10.54 -5.89
CA LEU A 25 -6.60 9.51 -5.82
C LEU A 25 -6.27 9.23 -4.35
N ARG A 26 -6.65 8.04 -3.88
CA ARG A 26 -6.29 7.58 -2.54
C ARG A 26 -4.77 7.49 -2.41
N ASP A 27 -4.25 7.89 -1.26
CA ASP A 27 -2.85 7.67 -0.93
C ASP A 27 -2.54 6.17 -0.84
N LEU A 28 -1.70 5.68 -1.75
CA LEU A 28 -1.25 4.29 -1.81
C LEU A 28 0.05 4.05 -1.04
N THR A 29 0.63 5.08 -0.42
CA THR A 29 1.86 4.97 0.37
C THR A 29 1.80 3.83 1.39
N PRO A 30 0.70 3.60 2.14
CA PRO A 30 0.62 2.49 3.09
C PRO A 30 0.72 1.11 2.45
N LEU A 31 0.30 0.96 1.18
CA LEU A 31 0.35 -0.31 0.45
C LEU A 31 1.74 -0.56 -0.14
N LEU A 32 2.37 0.49 -0.68
CA LEU A 32 3.65 0.38 -1.39
C LEU A 32 4.86 0.50 -0.46
N LYS A 33 4.71 1.19 0.67
CA LYS A 33 5.76 1.44 1.67
C LYS A 33 5.21 1.23 3.09
N PRO A 34 4.72 0.03 3.42
CA PRO A 34 4.20 -0.24 4.75
C PRO A 34 5.33 -0.16 5.80
N ARG A 35 5.02 0.36 6.98
CA ARG A 35 5.94 0.33 8.14
C ARG A 35 6.01 -1.04 8.80
N SER A 36 4.98 -1.86 8.61
CA SER A 36 4.85 -3.22 9.14
C SER A 36 3.82 -4.00 8.33
N VAL A 37 3.87 -5.33 8.37
CA VAL A 37 2.92 -6.20 7.68
C VAL A 37 2.35 -7.25 8.64
N ALA A 38 1.03 -7.41 8.66
CA ALA A 38 0.37 -8.53 9.35
C ALA A 38 -0.13 -9.55 8.31
N ILE A 39 0.12 -10.83 8.55
CA ILE A 39 -0.30 -11.93 7.66
C ILE A 39 -1.38 -12.75 8.38
N VAL A 40 -2.64 -12.47 8.04
CA VAL A 40 -3.78 -13.21 8.59
C VAL A 40 -3.89 -14.57 7.90
N GLY A 41 -3.97 -15.64 8.70
CA GLY A 41 -3.93 -17.01 8.19
C GLY A 41 -2.52 -17.50 7.90
N ALA A 42 -1.51 -16.91 8.55
CA ALA A 42 -0.12 -17.34 8.43
C ALA A 42 0.07 -18.82 8.76
N THR A 43 1.04 -19.47 8.11
CA THR A 43 1.37 -20.88 8.34
C THR A 43 2.87 -21.09 8.09
N PRO A 44 3.55 -22.02 8.79
CA PRO A 44 4.96 -22.31 8.55
C PRO A 44 5.22 -22.99 7.19
N ASP A 45 4.22 -23.62 6.58
CA ASP A 45 4.35 -24.17 5.21
C ASP A 45 4.35 -23.05 4.16
N SER A 46 5.55 -22.70 3.69
CA SER A 46 5.79 -21.68 2.66
C SER A 46 5.18 -22.00 1.29
N ARG A 47 4.72 -23.23 1.03
CA ARG A 47 4.05 -23.60 -0.23
C ARG A 47 2.59 -23.17 -0.26
N ARG A 48 1.97 -22.99 0.92
CA ARG A 48 0.57 -22.58 1.08
C ARG A 48 0.42 -21.07 0.95
N VAL A 49 -0.78 -20.62 0.55
CA VAL A 49 -1.10 -19.19 0.36
C VAL A 49 -0.75 -18.34 1.58
N GLY A 50 -1.01 -18.83 2.80
CA GLY A 50 -0.69 -18.11 4.04
C GLY A 50 0.80 -18.09 4.42
N GLY A 51 1.63 -18.99 3.86
CA GLY A 51 3.06 -19.07 4.17
C GLY A 51 3.95 -18.31 3.18
N ARG A 52 3.50 -18.18 1.92
CA ARG A 52 4.26 -17.48 0.87
C ARG A 52 4.60 -16.02 1.22
N PRO A 53 3.68 -15.19 1.77
CA PRO A 53 4.01 -13.81 2.10
C PRO A 53 5.14 -13.69 3.12
N LEU A 54 5.11 -14.51 4.17
CA LEU A 54 6.16 -14.51 5.20
C LEU A 54 7.52 -14.88 4.59
N SER A 55 7.52 -15.97 3.80
CA SER A 55 8.73 -16.44 3.10
C SER A 55 9.32 -15.36 2.18
N PHE A 56 8.51 -14.63 1.42
CA PHE A 56 8.98 -13.58 0.53
C PHE A 56 9.44 -12.33 1.28
N LEU A 57 8.68 -11.86 2.28
CA LEU A 57 9.05 -10.70 3.08
C LEU A 57 10.40 -10.94 3.78
N ARG A 58 10.64 -12.15 4.30
CA ARG A 58 11.94 -12.53 4.86
C ARG A 58 13.03 -12.62 3.79
N ARG A 59 12.78 -13.38 2.71
CA ARG A 59 13.76 -13.62 1.64
C ARG A 59 14.26 -12.33 0.99
N PHE A 60 13.39 -11.35 0.81
CA PHE A 60 13.71 -10.07 0.18
C PHE A 60 14.04 -8.96 1.20
N GLY A 61 14.13 -9.29 2.49
CA GLY A 61 14.62 -8.37 3.51
C GLY A 61 13.69 -7.20 3.82
N PHE A 62 12.38 -7.44 3.95
CA PHE A 62 11.45 -6.42 4.42
C PHE A 62 11.94 -5.86 5.77
N PRO A 63 12.17 -4.54 5.89
CA PRO A 63 12.87 -3.97 7.04
C PRO A 63 11.97 -3.76 8.26
N GLY A 64 10.65 -3.79 8.08
CA GLY A 64 9.68 -3.55 9.14
C GLY A 64 9.30 -4.82 9.91
N PRO A 65 8.61 -4.68 11.06
CA PRO A 65 8.04 -5.81 11.78
C PRO A 65 7.03 -6.60 10.93
N ILE A 66 7.07 -7.92 11.07
CA ILE A 66 6.14 -8.86 10.44
C ILE A 66 5.37 -9.58 11.55
N TYR A 67 4.05 -9.60 11.45
CA TYR A 67 3.17 -10.22 12.45
C TYR A 67 2.39 -11.38 11.83
N PRO A 68 2.79 -12.65 12.06
CA PRO A 68 1.99 -13.80 11.68
C PRO A 68 0.76 -13.91 12.59
N VAL A 69 -0.44 -13.97 12.02
CA VAL A 69 -1.69 -14.06 12.79
C VAL A 69 -2.41 -15.35 12.45
N ASN A 70 -2.36 -16.32 13.37
CA ASN A 70 -3.11 -17.57 13.28
C ASN A 70 -3.27 -18.21 14.68
N PRO A 71 -4.50 -18.44 15.18
CA PRO A 71 -4.73 -19.02 16.51
C PRO A 71 -4.09 -20.40 16.73
N LYS A 72 -3.79 -21.13 15.65
CA LYS A 72 -3.19 -22.46 15.73
C LYS A 72 -1.71 -22.45 16.12
N TYR A 73 -1.01 -21.35 15.89
CA TYR A 73 0.44 -21.28 16.05
C TYR A 73 0.79 -20.17 17.04
N GLU A 74 1.52 -20.51 18.10
CA GLU A 74 2.03 -19.51 19.06
C GLU A 74 3.16 -18.66 18.46
N ALA A 75 3.94 -19.23 17.55
CA ALA A 75 4.99 -18.55 16.79
C ALA A 75 5.21 -19.22 15.44
N ILE A 76 5.71 -18.47 14.46
CA ILE A 76 6.15 -18.96 13.14
C ILE A 76 7.53 -18.40 12.84
N GLU A 77 8.52 -19.27 12.66
CA GLU A 77 9.93 -18.87 12.45
C GLU A 77 10.49 -17.97 13.59
N GLY A 78 9.97 -18.13 14.81
CA GLY A 78 10.42 -17.39 15.99
C GLY A 78 9.86 -15.97 16.13
N ILE A 79 8.86 -15.59 15.32
CA ILE A 79 8.07 -14.35 15.43
C ILE A 79 6.57 -14.61 15.51
#